data_AF-A0A1Q3LBZ8-F1
#
_entry.id   AF-A0A1Q3LBZ8-F1
#
_cell.length_a   1.000
_cell.length_b   1.000
_cell.length_c   1.000
_cell.angle_alpha   90.00
_cell.angle_beta   90.00
_cell.angle_gamma   90.00
#
_symmetry.space_group_name_H-M   'P 1'
#
loop_
_entity.id
_entity.type
_entity.pdbx_description
1 polymer ?
#
loop_
_entity_poly.entity_id
_entity_poly.type
_entity_poly.pdbx_seq_one_letter_code
_entity_poly.pdbx_strand_id
1 'polypeptide(L)'
;MAKAFLRGAGLGETTLKDPEKTLERIGEALRATVSGLRQTLIARASIKDEFRIEQTLLRPAGNNPLKFSLDDDDALATLLGEGRRGSMVAEAAIAEAFADLRVHELATISAMQAAVRVLLAQCAPDVIESKVATSALHIHPVQRRAAAWDAFVQHHRVITQALSDDFDSVFGKAFARAYEEAIEKLEADDSFNTDRGTS
;
A
#
# COMPACT_ATOMS: atom_id res chain seq x y z
N MET A 1 6.16 -10.25 37.32
CA MET A 1 5.39 -10.01 36.07
C MET A 1 5.31 -8.52 35.75
N ALA A 2 4.64 -7.70 36.57
CA ALA A 2 4.51 -6.25 36.33
C ALA A 2 5.83 -5.47 36.11
N LYS A 3 6.87 -5.73 36.90
CA LYS A 3 8.20 -5.10 36.71
C LYS A 3 8.84 -5.44 35.35
N ALA A 4 8.62 -6.65 34.82
CA ALA A 4 9.17 -7.04 33.52
C ALA A 4 8.45 -6.31 32.39
N PHE A 5 7.12 -6.23 32.47
CA PHE A 5 6.31 -5.42 31.55
C PHE A 5 6.75 -3.95 31.56
N LEU A 6 6.87 -3.33 32.74
CA LEU A 6 7.25 -1.92 32.87
C LEU A 6 8.64 -1.63 32.29
N ARG A 7 9.60 -2.54 32.44
CA ARG A 7 10.90 -2.41 31.75
C ARG A 7 10.75 -2.47 30.24
N GLY A 8 9.99 -3.43 29.71
CA GLY A 8 9.74 -3.55 28.27
C GLY A 8 9.01 -2.35 27.67
N ALA A 9 8.16 -1.68 28.46
CA ALA A 9 7.46 -0.46 28.07
C ALA A 9 8.29 0.83 28.27
N GLY A 10 9.54 0.75 28.71
CA GLY A 10 10.38 1.92 29.01
C GLY A 10 10.00 2.70 30.28
N LEU A 11 9.20 2.09 31.16
CA LEU A 11 8.65 2.68 32.39
C LEU A 11 9.17 1.97 33.67
N GLY A 12 10.41 1.47 33.65
CA GLY A 12 10.97 0.58 34.68
C GLY A 12 10.92 1.08 36.12
N GLU A 13 10.96 2.40 36.33
CA GLU A 13 10.90 3.05 37.66
C GLU A 13 9.46 3.27 38.16
N THR A 14 8.46 3.00 37.31
CA THR A 14 7.05 3.16 37.67
C THR A 14 6.58 2.01 38.57
N THR A 15 5.64 2.30 39.47
CA THR A 15 4.92 1.27 40.23
C THR A 15 3.43 1.33 39.91
N LEU A 16 2.86 0.18 39.53
CA LEU A 16 1.42 0.06 39.27
C LEU A 16 0.66 -0.08 40.60
N LYS A 17 -0.44 0.68 40.74
CA LYS A 17 -1.32 0.60 41.93
C LYS A 17 -2.09 -0.71 42.00
N ASP A 18 -2.58 -1.17 40.84
CA ASP A 18 -3.30 -2.44 40.67
C ASP A 18 -2.72 -3.16 39.45
N PRO A 19 -1.66 -3.97 39.65
CA PRO A 19 -0.96 -4.60 38.53
C PRO A 19 -1.82 -5.54 37.70
N GLU A 20 -2.73 -6.30 38.31
CA GLU A 20 -3.55 -7.30 37.63
C GLU A 20 -4.56 -6.63 36.69
N LYS A 21 -5.36 -5.70 37.22
CA LYS A 21 -6.32 -4.94 36.42
C LYS A 21 -5.65 -4.11 35.33
N THR A 22 -4.45 -3.59 35.60
CA THR A 22 -3.70 -2.83 34.57
C THR A 22 -3.24 -3.75 33.45
N LEU A 23 -2.69 -4.93 33.78
CA LEU A 23 -2.22 -5.90 32.79
C LEU A 23 -3.38 -6.48 31.96
N GLU A 24 -4.55 -6.71 32.56
CA GLU A 24 -5.77 -7.11 31.85
C GLU A 24 -6.16 -6.07 30.79
N ARG A 25 -6.26 -4.79 31.18
CA ARG A 25 -6.56 -3.68 30.27
C ARG A 25 -5.54 -3.53 29.14
N ILE A 26 -4.26 -3.76 29.43
CA ILE A 26 -3.21 -3.75 28.41
C ILE A 26 -3.38 -4.93 27.45
N GLY A 27 -3.75 -6.11 27.95
CA GLY A 27 -4.07 -7.27 27.11
C GLY A 27 -5.23 -7.01 26.16
N GLU A 28 -6.32 -6.40 26.65
CA GLU A 28 -7.45 -5.95 25.82
C GLU A 28 -7.02 -4.95 24.75
N ALA A 29 -6.23 -3.94 25.13
CA ALA A 29 -5.72 -2.92 24.21
C ALA A 29 -4.78 -3.53 23.15
N LEU A 30 -3.92 -4.47 23.54
CA LEU A 30 -3.02 -5.18 22.63
C LEU A 30 -3.82 -6.00 21.63
N ARG A 31 -4.85 -6.73 22.07
CA ARG A 31 -5.76 -7.47 21.17
C ARG A 31 -6.43 -6.55 20.15
N ALA A 32 -7.00 -5.44 20.60
CA ALA A 32 -7.63 -4.46 19.69
C ALA A 32 -6.62 -3.90 18.67
N THR A 33 -5.39 -3.62 19.11
CA THR A 33 -4.32 -3.11 18.25
C THR A 33 -3.88 -4.14 17.21
N VAL A 34 -3.68 -5.40 17.62
CA VAL A 34 -3.30 -6.49 16.71
C VAL A 34 -4.38 -6.74 15.67
N SER A 35 -5.65 -6.78 16.08
CA SER A 35 -6.78 -6.96 15.16
C SER A 35 -6.87 -5.82 14.14
N GLY A 36 -6.80 -4.56 14.60
CA GLY A 36 -6.81 -3.40 13.71
C GLY A 36 -5.64 -3.40 12.73
N LEU A 37 -4.42 -3.65 13.22
CA LEU A 37 -3.23 -3.70 12.39
C LEU A 37 -3.31 -4.80 11.32
N ARG A 38 -3.83 -5.98 11.68
CA ARG A 38 -4.05 -7.08 10.72
C ARG A 38 -5.07 -6.70 9.65
N GLN A 39 -6.19 -6.10 10.03
CA GLN A 39 -7.18 -5.62 9.06
C GLN A 39 -6.58 -4.62 8.07
N THR A 40 -5.72 -3.70 8.54
CA THR A 40 -5.03 -2.75 7.66
C THR A 40 -4.04 -3.47 6.72
N LEU A 41 -3.29 -4.46 7.22
CA LEU A 41 -2.38 -5.25 6.38
C LEU A 41 -3.14 -6.07 5.32
N ILE A 42 -4.31 -6.62 5.66
CA ILE A 42 -5.18 -7.33 4.71
C ILE A 42 -5.71 -6.37 3.65
N ALA A 43 -6.20 -5.19 4.04
CA ALA A 43 -6.67 -4.17 3.08
C ALA A 43 -5.56 -3.70 2.13
N ARG A 44 -4.33 -3.56 2.62
CA ARG A 44 -3.14 -3.30 1.79
C ARG A 44 -2.90 -4.42 0.79
N ALA A 45 -2.96 -5.67 1.24
CA ALA A 45 -2.76 -6.84 0.36
C ALA A 45 -3.82 -6.87 -0.75
N SER A 46 -5.10 -6.62 -0.42
CA SER A 46 -6.17 -6.59 -1.42
C SER A 46 -5.97 -5.49 -2.46
N ILE A 47 -5.45 -4.31 -2.09
CA ILE A 47 -5.12 -3.26 -3.08
C ILE A 47 -4.01 -3.74 -4.02
N LYS A 48 -2.95 -4.37 -3.48
CA LYS A 48 -1.88 -4.89 -4.31
C LYS A 48 -2.39 -5.97 -5.27
N ASP A 49 -3.25 -6.86 -4.80
CA ASP A 49 -3.86 -7.91 -5.63
C ASP A 49 -4.71 -7.34 -6.74
N GLU A 50 -5.52 -6.33 -6.42
CA GLU A 50 -6.38 -5.63 -7.38
C GLU A 50 -5.57 -5.06 -8.56
N PHE A 51 -4.40 -4.49 -8.28
CA PHE A 51 -3.50 -3.93 -9.30
C PHE A 51 -2.42 -4.90 -9.78
N ARG A 52 -2.49 -6.19 -9.40
CA ARG A 52 -1.50 -7.24 -9.73
C ARG A 52 -0.06 -6.85 -9.40
N ILE A 53 0.15 -6.13 -8.31
CA ILE A 53 1.46 -5.74 -7.82
C ILE A 53 2.05 -6.90 -7.01
N GLU A 54 3.29 -7.28 -7.32
CA GLU A 54 3.98 -8.41 -6.69
C GLU A 54 3.93 -8.35 -5.16
N GLN A 55 3.49 -9.44 -4.52
CA GLN A 55 3.42 -9.54 -3.07
C GLN A 55 4.75 -9.99 -2.45
N THR A 56 4.93 -9.67 -1.17
CA THR A 56 6.11 -10.10 -0.42
C THR A 56 6.10 -11.62 -0.27
N LEU A 57 7.14 -12.28 -0.78
CA LEU A 57 7.28 -13.74 -0.69
C LEU A 57 7.52 -14.20 0.75
N LEU A 58 6.84 -15.28 1.15
CA LEU A 58 7.10 -16.00 2.39
C LEU A 58 8.54 -16.51 2.44
N ARG A 59 9.20 -16.33 3.58
CA ARG A 59 10.57 -16.81 3.83
C ARG A 59 10.53 -18.10 4.67
N PRO A 60 11.58 -18.93 4.66
CA PRO A 60 11.65 -20.12 5.51
C PRO A 60 11.62 -19.83 7.02
N ALA A 61 12.06 -18.64 7.44
CA ALA A 61 12.06 -18.18 8.83
C ALA A 61 12.05 -16.64 8.89
N GLY A 62 11.78 -16.08 10.07
CA GLY A 62 11.74 -14.64 10.29
C GLY A 62 10.52 -13.96 9.68
N ASN A 63 9.44 -14.70 9.42
CA ASN A 63 8.21 -14.15 8.89
C ASN A 63 7.51 -13.28 9.94
N ASN A 64 6.88 -12.20 9.48
CA ASN A 64 6.08 -11.34 10.32
C ASN A 64 4.76 -12.03 10.72
N PRO A 65 4.51 -12.33 12.01
CA PRO A 65 3.28 -13.00 12.43
C PRO A 65 2.02 -12.21 12.10
N LEU A 66 2.08 -10.87 11.99
CA LEU A 66 0.90 -10.08 11.65
C LEU A 66 0.46 -10.28 10.20
N LYS A 67 1.40 -10.59 9.28
CA LYS A 67 1.10 -10.82 7.85
C LYS A 67 0.70 -12.27 7.55
N PHE A 68 1.20 -13.23 8.33
CA PHE A 68 1.13 -14.66 7.98
C PHE A 68 0.43 -15.56 9.00
N SER A 69 -0.25 -14.99 9.99
CA SER A 69 -1.09 -15.76 10.93
C SER A 69 -2.48 -16.03 10.39
N LEU A 70 -3.07 -17.15 10.82
CA LEU A 70 -4.38 -17.64 10.38
C LEU A 70 -5.50 -16.67 10.78
N ASP A 71 -5.45 -16.18 12.01
CA ASP A 71 -6.41 -15.26 12.59
C ASP A 71 -5.72 -14.36 13.64
N ASP A 72 -6.52 -13.53 14.32
CA ASP A 72 -6.02 -12.60 15.32
C ASP A 72 -5.54 -13.30 16.60
N ASP A 73 -6.07 -14.49 16.89
CA ASP A 73 -5.68 -15.31 18.05
C ASP A 73 -4.28 -15.89 17.83
N ASP A 74 -4.03 -16.46 16.66
CA ASP A 74 -2.72 -16.99 16.24
C ASP A 74 -1.65 -15.90 16.18
N ALA A 75 -2.00 -14.72 15.65
CA ALA A 75 -1.10 -13.58 15.62
C ALA A 75 -0.72 -13.13 17.04
N LEU A 76 -1.71 -12.95 17.91
CA LEU A 76 -1.49 -12.52 19.28
C LEU A 76 -0.69 -13.55 20.08
N ALA A 77 -1.02 -14.84 19.97
CA ALA A 77 -0.28 -15.91 20.63
C ALA A 77 1.18 -15.96 20.17
N THR A 78 1.43 -15.77 18.86
CA THR A 78 2.80 -15.74 18.32
C THR A 78 3.59 -14.53 18.83
N LEU A 79 2.97 -13.34 18.90
CA LEU A 79 3.61 -12.15 19.46
C LEU A 79 3.94 -12.30 20.95
N LEU A 80 3.09 -13.01 21.71
CA LEU A 80 3.33 -13.30 23.12
C LEU A 80 4.36 -14.42 23.36
N GLY A 81 4.87 -15.06 22.30
CA GLY A 81 5.85 -16.13 22.38
C GLY A 81 5.26 -17.53 22.60
N GLU A 82 3.93 -17.65 22.60
CA GLU A 82 3.19 -18.91 22.74
C GLU A 82 2.92 -19.61 21.38
N GLY A 83 3.15 -18.91 20.27
CA GLY A 83 2.90 -19.40 18.92
C GLY A 83 4.12 -20.00 18.20
N ARG A 84 4.17 -19.86 16.87
CA ARG A 84 5.17 -20.53 16.02
C ARG A 84 6.60 -20.07 16.30
N ARG A 85 7.49 -21.03 16.58
CA ARG A 85 8.95 -20.81 16.70
C ARG A 85 9.55 -20.32 15.39
N GLY A 86 10.54 -19.42 15.47
CA GLY A 86 11.23 -18.87 14.29
C GLY A 86 10.52 -17.70 13.61
N SER A 87 9.39 -17.24 14.16
CA SER A 87 8.73 -15.98 13.76
C SER A 87 9.54 -14.77 14.23
N MET A 88 9.31 -13.63 13.58
CA MET A 88 9.90 -12.36 14.02
C MET A 88 9.45 -12.00 15.45
N VAL A 89 10.34 -11.42 16.25
CA VAL A 89 10.02 -10.95 17.61
C VAL A 89 8.98 -9.83 17.56
N ALA A 90 8.16 -9.71 18.60
CA ALA A 90 6.97 -8.86 18.57
C ALA A 90 7.23 -7.38 18.24
N GLU A 91 8.27 -6.80 18.84
CA GLU A 91 8.67 -5.41 18.56
C GLU A 91 9.01 -5.23 17.07
N ALA A 92 9.90 -6.07 16.54
CA ALA A 92 10.30 -6.02 15.14
C ALA A 92 9.13 -6.28 14.18
N ALA A 93 8.25 -7.22 14.50
CA ALA A 93 7.06 -7.52 13.73
C ALA A 93 6.12 -6.30 13.63
N ILE A 94 5.88 -5.61 14.75
CA ILE A 94 5.04 -4.41 14.79
C ILE A 94 5.71 -3.27 14.03
N ALA A 95 7.02 -3.04 14.25
CA ALA A 95 7.77 -1.99 13.59
C ALA A 95 7.79 -2.17 12.06
N GLU A 96 8.07 -3.38 11.59
CA GLU A 96 8.05 -3.72 10.16
C GLU A 96 6.64 -3.55 9.57
N ALA A 97 5.59 -3.96 10.28
CA ALA A 97 4.22 -3.77 9.81
C ALA A 97 3.88 -2.29 9.60
N PHE A 98 4.25 -1.41 10.54
CA PHE A 98 4.04 0.03 10.38
C PHE A 98 4.92 0.65 9.29
N ALA A 99 6.18 0.20 9.16
CA ALA A 99 7.06 0.66 8.08
C ALA A 99 6.47 0.32 6.71
N ASP A 100 6.01 -0.92 6.52
CA ASP A 100 5.35 -1.39 5.31
C ASP A 100 4.08 -0.62 4.97
N LEU A 101 3.27 -0.28 5.99
CA LEU A 101 2.05 0.50 5.82
C LEU A 101 2.38 1.93 5.38
N ARG A 102 3.34 2.58 6.03
CA ARG A 102 3.79 3.93 5.66
C ARG A 102 4.29 4.00 4.23
N VAL A 103 5.15 3.04 3.85
CA VAL A 103 5.69 2.94 2.48
C VAL A 103 4.56 2.73 1.48
N HIS A 104 3.60 1.85 1.79
CA HIS A 104 2.43 1.62 0.94
C HIS A 104 1.54 2.85 0.76
N GLU A 105 1.27 3.61 1.83
CA GLU A 105 0.45 4.83 1.74
C GLU A 105 1.10 5.86 0.80
N LEU A 106 2.41 6.11 0.97
CA LEU A 106 3.14 7.06 0.14
C LEU A 106 3.23 6.60 -1.33
N ALA A 107 3.49 5.31 -1.56
CA ALA A 107 3.52 4.73 -2.89
C ALA A 107 2.15 4.80 -3.55
N THR A 108 1.07 4.51 -2.83
CA THR A 108 -0.32 4.58 -3.33
C THR A 108 -0.69 5.99 -3.78
N ILE A 109 -0.35 7.01 -2.99
CA ILE A 109 -0.60 8.42 -3.35
C ILE A 109 0.17 8.79 -4.62
N SER A 110 1.45 8.42 -4.70
CA SER A 110 2.30 8.70 -5.86
C SER A 110 1.80 8.00 -7.13
N ALA A 111 1.43 6.73 -7.00
CA ALA A 111 0.89 5.91 -8.07
C ALA A 111 -0.44 6.47 -8.60
N MET A 112 -1.34 6.89 -7.72
CA MET A 112 -2.61 7.51 -8.09
C MET A 112 -2.38 8.80 -8.91
N GLN A 113 -1.48 9.67 -8.45
CA GLN A 113 -1.16 10.90 -9.16
C GLN A 113 -0.58 10.62 -10.55
N ALA A 114 0.32 9.65 -10.66
CA ALA A 114 0.92 9.25 -11.94
C ALA A 114 -0.12 8.66 -12.89
N ALA A 115 -0.96 7.74 -12.41
CA ALA A 115 -1.98 7.09 -13.21
C ALA A 115 -3.02 8.10 -13.75
N VAL A 116 -3.46 9.06 -12.92
CA VAL A 116 -4.35 10.14 -13.38
C VAL A 116 -3.69 11.02 -14.45
N ARG A 117 -2.39 11.36 -14.31
CA ARG A 117 -1.67 12.12 -15.35
C ARG A 117 -1.63 11.36 -16.67
N VAL A 118 -1.42 10.05 -16.64
CA VAL A 118 -1.43 9.20 -17.85
C VAL A 118 -2.81 9.20 -18.51
N LEU A 119 -3.89 9.15 -17.74
CA LEU A 119 -5.24 9.27 -18.30
C LEU A 119 -5.52 10.62 -18.93
N LEU A 120 -5.11 11.71 -18.26
CA LEU A 120 -5.28 13.07 -18.80
C LEU A 120 -4.47 13.26 -20.09
N ALA A 121 -3.26 12.71 -20.17
CA ALA A 121 -2.42 12.77 -21.35
C ALA A 121 -3.06 12.08 -22.57
N GLN A 122 -3.83 11.01 -22.36
CA GLN A 122 -4.55 10.34 -23.44
C GLN A 122 -5.70 11.18 -24.03
N CYS A 123 -6.23 12.10 -23.23
CA CYS A 123 -7.23 13.08 -23.65
C CYS A 123 -6.62 14.39 -24.17
N ALA A 124 -5.29 14.48 -24.29
CA ALA A 124 -4.62 15.70 -24.73
C ALA A 124 -5.05 16.05 -26.19
N PRO A 125 -5.23 17.34 -26.51
CA PRO A 125 -5.73 17.76 -27.82
C PRO A 125 -4.92 17.22 -29.00
N ASP A 126 -3.60 17.18 -28.89
CA ASP A 126 -2.68 16.64 -29.89
C ASP A 126 -2.88 15.12 -30.10
N VAL A 127 -3.12 14.37 -29.01
CA VAL A 127 -3.43 12.94 -29.06
C VAL A 127 -4.77 12.70 -29.73
N ILE A 128 -5.78 13.54 -29.49
CA ILE A 128 -7.08 13.45 -30.17
C ILE A 128 -6.97 13.85 -31.65
N GLU A 129 -6.28 14.95 -31.95
CA GLU A 129 -6.12 15.46 -33.32
C GLU A 129 -5.33 14.50 -34.21
N SER A 130 -4.31 13.84 -33.66
CA SER A 130 -3.54 12.81 -34.38
C SER A 130 -4.39 11.59 -34.78
N LYS A 131 -5.42 11.24 -34.00
CA LYS A 131 -6.38 10.17 -34.34
C LYS A 131 -7.30 10.54 -35.50
N VAL A 132 -7.49 11.83 -35.77
CA VAL A 132 -8.33 12.35 -36.86
C VAL A 132 -7.52 12.62 -38.13
N ALA A 133 -6.24 12.99 -37.98
CA ALA A 133 -5.36 13.41 -39.07
C ALA A 133 -5.10 12.32 -40.14
N THR A 134 -5.38 11.06 -39.84
CA THR A 134 -5.12 9.91 -40.73
C THR A 134 -6.17 9.74 -41.82
N SER A 135 -7.31 10.44 -41.77
CA SER A 135 -8.40 10.27 -42.73
C SER A 135 -8.40 11.38 -43.80
N ALA A 136 -8.18 11.01 -45.06
CA ALA A 136 -8.15 11.91 -46.22
C ALA A 136 -9.48 12.65 -46.50
N LEU A 137 -10.54 12.35 -45.73
CA LEU A 137 -11.90 12.90 -45.86
C LEU A 137 -12.12 14.25 -45.16
N HIS A 138 -11.16 14.76 -44.38
CA HIS A 138 -11.37 15.96 -43.53
C HIS A 138 -10.58 17.19 -44.02
N ILE A 139 -10.77 17.57 -45.27
CA ILE A 139 -10.04 18.68 -45.91
C ILE A 139 -10.51 20.05 -45.35
N HIS A 140 -11.75 20.15 -44.86
CA HIS A 140 -12.29 21.39 -44.27
C HIS A 140 -12.08 21.49 -42.74
N PRO A 141 -11.66 22.65 -42.20
CA PRO A 141 -11.41 22.85 -40.76
C PRO A 141 -12.60 22.55 -39.84
N VAL A 142 -13.84 22.81 -40.30
CA VAL A 142 -15.05 22.54 -39.53
C VAL A 142 -15.29 21.03 -39.38
N GLN A 143 -15.10 20.27 -40.46
CA GLN A 143 -15.23 18.81 -40.45
C GLN A 143 -14.15 18.16 -39.57
N ARG A 144 -12.92 18.70 -39.57
CA ARG A 144 -11.86 18.25 -38.67
C ARG A 144 -12.21 18.45 -37.19
N ARG A 145 -12.76 19.61 -36.83
CA ARG A 145 -13.18 19.89 -35.44
C ARG A 145 -14.32 18.99 -34.99
N ALA A 146 -15.32 18.76 -35.84
CA ALA A 146 -16.40 17.82 -35.55
C ALA A 146 -15.85 16.39 -35.34
N ALA A 147 -15.00 15.92 -36.24
CA ALA A 147 -14.37 14.60 -36.13
C ALA A 147 -13.47 14.47 -34.88
N ALA A 148 -12.76 15.53 -34.49
CA ALA A 148 -11.96 15.57 -33.25
C ALA A 148 -12.84 15.50 -32.00
N TRP A 149 -13.99 16.16 -32.01
CA TRP A 149 -14.95 16.05 -30.91
C TRP A 149 -15.52 14.63 -30.80
N ASP A 150 -15.91 14.01 -31.92
CA ASP A 150 -16.40 12.63 -31.93
C ASP A 150 -15.34 11.64 -31.45
N ALA A 151 -14.08 11.83 -31.88
CA ALA A 151 -12.94 11.06 -31.43
C ALA A 151 -12.69 11.22 -29.92
N PHE A 152 -12.82 12.45 -29.40
CA PHE A 152 -12.73 12.71 -27.96
C PHE A 152 -13.84 11.99 -27.18
N VAL A 153 -15.10 12.13 -27.59
CA VAL A 153 -16.25 11.48 -26.91
C VAL A 153 -16.08 9.97 -26.90
N GLN A 154 -15.67 9.37 -28.02
CA GLN A 154 -15.42 7.93 -28.10
C GLN A 154 -14.26 7.53 -27.18
N HIS A 155 -13.16 8.28 -27.18
CA HIS A 155 -11.99 7.97 -26.37
C HIS A 155 -12.27 8.11 -24.88
N HIS A 156 -12.96 9.17 -24.48
CA HIS A 156 -13.43 9.37 -23.11
C HIS A 156 -14.28 8.19 -22.64
N ARG A 157 -15.25 7.73 -23.46
CA ARG A 157 -16.07 6.55 -23.13
C ARG A 157 -15.23 5.30 -22.88
N VAL A 158 -14.24 5.03 -23.74
CA VAL A 158 -13.34 3.88 -23.58
C VAL A 158 -12.55 3.98 -22.27
N ILE A 159 -11.98 5.16 -21.96
CA ILE A 159 -11.22 5.37 -20.72
C ILE A 159 -12.11 5.19 -19.49
N THR A 160 -13.30 5.83 -19.47
CA THR A 160 -14.22 5.73 -18.34
C THR A 160 -14.71 4.31 -18.12
N GLN A 161 -14.95 3.55 -19.18
CA GLN A 161 -15.36 2.15 -19.06
C GLN A 161 -14.21 1.27 -18.54
N ALA A 162 -12.98 1.50 -19.03
CA ALA A 162 -11.81 0.77 -18.58
C ALA A 162 -11.45 1.07 -17.10
N LEU A 163 -11.80 2.25 -16.60
CA LEU A 163 -11.65 2.62 -15.19
C LEU A 163 -12.58 1.85 -14.23
N SER A 164 -13.76 1.45 -14.71
CA SER A 164 -14.74 0.76 -13.87
C SER A 164 -14.48 -0.75 -13.78
N ASP A 165 -14.02 -1.37 -14.88
CA ASP A 165 -14.14 -2.82 -15.05
C ASP A 165 -12.81 -3.52 -15.43
N ASP A 166 -11.69 -2.81 -15.62
CA ASP A 166 -10.47 -3.40 -16.19
C ASP A 166 -9.16 -2.93 -15.55
N PHE A 167 -8.52 -3.80 -14.75
CA PHE A 167 -7.18 -3.56 -14.23
C PHE A 167 -6.08 -3.71 -15.28
N ASP A 168 -6.35 -4.37 -16.40
CA ASP A 168 -5.48 -4.37 -17.57
C ASP A 168 -5.59 -3.08 -18.40
N SER A 169 -6.45 -2.13 -17.96
CA SER A 169 -6.54 -0.80 -18.54
C SER A 169 -5.22 -0.03 -18.43
N VAL A 170 -5.14 1.06 -19.21
CA VAL A 170 -3.99 1.96 -19.14
C VAL A 170 -3.83 2.57 -17.74
N PHE A 171 -4.93 2.77 -17.01
CA PHE A 171 -4.87 3.24 -15.63
C PHE A 171 -4.24 2.22 -14.70
N GLY A 172 -4.73 0.98 -14.68
CA GLY A 172 -4.23 -0.06 -13.78
C GLY A 172 -2.74 -0.34 -14.00
N LYS A 173 -2.32 -0.43 -15.26
CA LYS A 173 -0.89 -0.58 -15.62
C LYS A 173 -0.04 0.63 -15.21
N ALA A 174 -0.55 1.85 -15.39
CA ALA A 174 0.15 3.06 -14.98
C ALA A 174 0.26 3.16 -13.45
N PHE A 175 -0.78 2.76 -12.72
CA PHE A 175 -0.78 2.69 -11.26
C PHE A 175 0.25 1.68 -10.76
N ALA A 176 0.20 0.42 -11.23
CA ALA A 176 1.10 -0.64 -10.78
C ALA A 176 2.57 -0.25 -10.98
N ARG A 177 2.91 0.24 -12.17
CA ARG A 177 4.26 0.72 -12.48
C ARG A 177 4.70 1.86 -11.58
N ALA A 178 3.86 2.89 -11.42
CA ALA A 178 4.22 4.04 -10.60
C ALA A 178 4.28 3.71 -9.10
N TYR A 179 3.52 2.70 -8.67
CA TYR A 179 3.60 2.17 -7.31
C TYR A 179 4.97 1.51 -7.08
N GLU A 180 5.38 0.60 -7.96
CA GLU A 180 6.68 -0.08 -7.89
C GLU A 180 7.85 0.91 -7.90
N GLU A 181 7.83 1.88 -8.83
CA GLU A 181 8.83 2.95 -8.89
C GLU A 181 8.87 3.79 -7.59
N ALA A 182 7.73 4.03 -6.95
CA ALA A 182 7.67 4.75 -5.69
C ALA A 182 8.21 3.93 -4.51
N ILE A 183 7.97 2.61 -4.48
CA ILE A 183 8.55 1.71 -3.47
C ILE A 183 10.07 1.73 -3.57
N GLU A 184 10.63 1.50 -4.76
CA GLU A 184 12.08 1.48 -4.99
C GLU A 184 12.74 2.77 -4.53
N LYS A 185 12.11 3.91 -4.82
CA LYS A 185 12.61 5.22 -4.41
C LYS A 185 12.57 5.40 -2.89
N LEU A 186 11.48 5.01 -2.23
CA LEU A 186 11.33 5.14 -0.78
C LEU A 186 12.32 4.25 -0.03
N GLU A 187 12.59 3.04 -0.54
CA GLU A 187 13.60 2.13 0.01
C GLU A 187 15.02 2.69 -0.16
N ALA A 188 15.32 3.29 -1.31
CA ALA A 188 16.59 3.97 -1.55
C ALA A 188 16.78 5.18 -0.59
N ASP A 189 15.75 6.01 -0.43
CA ASP A 189 15.79 7.18 0.45
C ASP A 189 15.95 6.79 1.94
N ASP A 190 15.30 5.70 2.38
CA ASP A 190 15.41 5.21 3.75
C ASP A 190 16.81 4.67 4.05
N SER A 191 17.40 3.90 3.12
CA SER A 191 18.78 3.39 3.23
C SER A 191 19.82 4.51 3.31
N PHE A 192 19.63 5.57 2.53
CA PHE A 192 20.51 6.73 2.52
C PHE A 192 20.42 7.57 3.80
N ASN A 193 19.26 7.57 4.46
CA ASN A 193 19.05 8.27 5.73
C ASN A 193 19.56 7.46 6.93
N THR A 194 19.50 6.12 6.89
CA THR A 194 20.03 5.26 7.96
C THR A 194 21.56 5.31 8.06
N ASP A 195 22.26 5.43 6.92
CA ASP A 195 23.73 5.54 6.89
C ASP A 195 24.28 6.86 7.44
N ARG A 196 23.46 7.92 7.51
CA ARG A 196 23.86 9.21 8.09
C ARG A 196 23.58 9.34 9.58
N GLY A 197 22.69 8.51 10.12
CA GLY A 197 22.31 8.53 11.54
C GLY A 197 23.30 7.82 12.48
N THR A 198 24.33 7.15 11.92
CA THR A 198 25.31 6.34 12.67
C THR A 198 26.72 6.96 12.73
N SER A 199 26.88 8.22 12.32
CA SER A 199 28.16 8.97 12.39
C SER A 199 28.21 9.97 13.54
#